data_AF-A0A0Q6CAN4-F1
#
_entry.id   AF-A0A0Q6CAN4-F1
#
_cell.length_a   1.000
_cell.length_b   1.000
_cell.length_c   1.000
_cell.angle_alpha   90.00
_cell.angle_beta   90.00
_cell.angle_gamma   90.00
#
_symmetry.space_group_name_H-M   'P 1'
#
loop_
_entity.id
_entity.type
_entity.pdbx_description
1 polymer ?
#
loop_
_entity_poly.entity_id
_entity_poly.type
_entity_poly.pdbx_seq_one_letter_code
_entity_poly.pdbx_strand_id
1 'polypeptide(L)'
;MIPLDRWTARPRPGMEPLVGTCVRVEPMVDGRRFAELYEAFDVSGGDALWDYLAYGPFADRADFERFAERTYLTPDPLFHAIVPEPGGRATGVASLMRIDPPNGVVEIGHICLSPSLQGTRAATEAFYLLLRRVFEDLGYRRLEWKCNDANGSSKRAAERLGFSHEGLFRQHMVVKGANRDTAWYSILDGEWPALARSFQDWLRPENFDASGRQHRSLASFRAKV
;
A
#
# COMPACT_ATOMS: atom_id res chain seq x y z
N MET A 1 -19.45 -1.42 13.16
CA MET A 1 -19.40 0.05 13.02
C MET A 1 -19.68 0.68 14.36
N ILE A 2 -18.95 1.75 14.71
CA ILE A 2 -19.14 2.52 15.94
C ILE A 2 -20.23 3.57 15.67
N PRO A 3 -21.29 3.68 16.50
CA PRO A 3 -22.27 4.77 16.40
C PRO A 3 -21.59 6.16 16.53
N LEU A 4 -21.99 7.12 15.70
CA LEU A 4 -21.31 8.42 15.60
C LEU A 4 -21.51 9.33 16.81
N ASP A 5 -22.62 9.16 17.52
CA ASP A 5 -22.90 9.80 18.81
C ASP A 5 -21.94 9.34 19.92
N ARG A 6 -21.21 8.24 19.70
CA ARG A 6 -20.19 7.68 20.60
C ARG A 6 -18.79 7.72 19.99
N TRP A 7 -18.60 8.48 18.91
CA TRP A 7 -17.32 8.55 18.22
C TRP A 7 -16.25 9.22 19.07
N THR A 8 -15.04 8.65 19.04
CA THR A 8 -13.84 9.26 19.62
C THR A 8 -12.69 9.13 18.62
N ALA A 9 -11.69 10.00 18.76
CA ALA A 9 -10.47 9.88 17.96
C ALA A 9 -9.88 8.46 18.05
N ARG A 10 -9.37 7.97 16.92
CA ARG A 10 -8.75 6.65 16.82
C ARG A 10 -7.27 6.70 17.22
N PRO A 11 -6.64 5.57 17.58
CA PRO A 11 -5.20 5.53 17.79
C PRO A 11 -4.44 5.80 16.48
N ARG A 12 -3.20 6.29 16.55
CA ARG A 12 -2.29 6.25 15.40
C ARG A 12 -1.81 4.81 15.15
N PRO A 13 -1.38 4.46 13.93
CA PRO A 13 -0.76 3.16 13.68
C PRO A 13 0.45 2.92 14.61
N GLY A 14 0.54 1.71 15.17
CA GLY A 14 1.64 1.29 16.03
C GLY A 14 2.89 0.88 15.23
N MET A 15 3.95 0.53 15.96
CA MET A 15 5.26 0.18 15.37
C MET A 15 5.51 -1.34 15.32
N GLU A 16 4.50 -2.14 15.64
CA GLU A 16 4.60 -3.59 15.62
C GLU A 16 4.59 -4.10 14.18
N PRO A 17 5.49 -5.02 13.79
CA PRO A 17 5.44 -5.66 12.48
C PRO A 17 4.13 -6.41 12.26
N LEU A 18 3.60 -6.35 11.03
CA LEU A 18 2.50 -7.19 10.59
C LEU A 18 3.05 -8.45 9.94
N VAL A 19 2.67 -9.62 10.46
CA VAL A 19 3.16 -10.91 9.99
C VAL A 19 2.03 -11.64 9.25
N GLY A 20 2.27 -11.95 7.98
CA GLY A 20 1.43 -12.81 7.15
C GLY A 20 2.10 -14.17 6.89
N THR A 21 1.52 -14.92 5.95
CA THR A 21 2.01 -16.24 5.53
C THR A 21 3.19 -16.15 4.58
N CYS A 22 3.14 -15.21 3.63
CA CYS A 22 4.10 -15.03 2.56
C CYS A 22 4.84 -13.69 2.65
N VAL A 23 4.60 -12.89 3.70
CA VAL A 23 5.15 -11.54 3.82
C VAL A 23 5.18 -11.07 5.27
N ARG A 24 6.18 -10.25 5.59
CA ARG A 24 6.20 -9.37 6.75
C ARG A 24 6.13 -7.92 6.28
N VAL A 25 5.34 -7.09 6.96
CA VAL A 25 5.27 -5.65 6.72
C VAL A 25 5.79 -4.95 7.97
N GLU A 26 6.97 -4.36 7.85
CA GLU A 26 7.74 -3.81 8.98
C GLU A 26 7.73 -2.28 8.93
N PRO A 27 7.25 -1.58 9.97
CA PRO A 27 7.43 -0.13 10.08
C PRO A 27 8.92 0.25 9.95
N MET A 28 9.23 1.29 9.17
CA MET A 28 10.59 1.77 9.01
C MET A 28 10.96 2.70 10.18
N VAL A 29 11.80 2.19 11.07
CA VAL A 29 12.32 2.89 12.25
C VAL A 29 13.78 3.28 12.14
N ASP A 30 14.50 2.67 11.21
CA ASP A 30 15.92 2.88 10.93
C ASP A 30 16.22 2.58 9.46
N GLY A 31 17.45 2.86 9.03
CA GLY A 31 17.90 2.66 7.65
C GLY A 31 18.26 1.23 7.26
N ARG A 32 18.03 0.20 8.11
CA ARG A 32 18.54 -1.16 7.87
C ARG A 32 18.04 -1.79 6.56
N ARG A 33 16.88 -1.34 6.06
CA ARG A 33 16.22 -1.84 4.84
C ARG A 33 16.59 -1.06 3.58
N PHE A 34 17.28 0.08 3.68
CA PHE A 34 17.46 0.96 2.52
C PHE A 34 18.30 0.33 1.41
N ALA A 35 19.37 -0.38 1.78
CA ALA A 35 20.18 -1.13 0.84
C ALA A 35 19.37 -2.16 0.05
N GLU A 36 18.53 -2.92 0.76
CA GLU A 36 17.68 -3.96 0.17
C GLU A 36 16.65 -3.37 -0.80
N LEU A 37 16.03 -2.27 -0.40
CA LEU A 37 15.08 -1.54 -1.23
C LEU A 37 15.74 -0.96 -2.48
N TYR A 38 16.91 -0.34 -2.35
CA TYR A 38 17.64 0.17 -3.50
C TYR A 38 17.94 -0.94 -4.51
N GLU A 39 18.53 -2.05 -4.07
CA GLU A 39 18.82 -3.19 -4.94
C GLU A 39 17.56 -3.78 -5.59
N ALA A 40 16.42 -3.75 -4.90
CA ALA A 40 15.15 -4.22 -5.45
C ALA A 40 14.55 -3.29 -6.50
N PHE A 41 14.87 -1.99 -6.45
CA PHE A 41 14.35 -0.98 -7.37
C PHE A 41 15.33 -0.67 -8.53
N ASP A 42 16.63 -0.77 -8.30
CA ASP A 42 17.71 -0.54 -9.26
C ASP A 42 17.92 -1.77 -10.18
N VAL A 43 16.93 -2.05 -11.00
CA VAL A 43 16.93 -3.13 -11.99
C VAL A 43 16.74 -2.56 -13.39
N SER A 44 17.04 -3.35 -14.42
CA SER A 44 16.80 -2.91 -15.81
C SER A 44 15.34 -2.50 -16.02
N GLY A 45 15.11 -1.26 -16.45
CA GLY A 45 13.76 -0.67 -16.58
C GLY A 45 13.13 -0.19 -15.26
N GLY A 46 13.88 -0.22 -14.16
CA GLY A 46 13.44 0.21 -12.83
C GLY A 46 13.09 1.70 -12.73
N ASP A 47 13.60 2.53 -13.64
CA ASP A 47 13.26 3.96 -13.71
C ASP A 47 11.75 4.20 -13.83
N ALA A 48 11.03 3.31 -14.52
CA ALA A 48 9.58 3.40 -14.70
C ALA A 48 8.80 3.25 -13.38
N LEU A 49 9.42 2.73 -12.31
CA LEU A 49 8.80 2.69 -10.97
C LEU A 49 8.51 4.09 -10.44
N TRP A 50 9.28 5.09 -10.89
CA TRP A 50 9.21 6.46 -10.38
C TRP A 50 8.32 7.38 -11.22
N ASP A 51 7.85 6.95 -12.39
CA ASP A 51 7.11 7.79 -13.36
C ASP A 51 5.96 8.57 -12.73
N TYR A 52 5.24 7.94 -11.79
CA TYR A 52 4.06 8.52 -11.14
C TYR A 52 4.27 8.86 -9.66
N LEU A 53 5.50 8.73 -9.16
CA LEU A 53 5.89 9.18 -7.82
C LEU A 53 6.44 10.61 -7.90
N ALA A 54 6.32 11.36 -6.80
CA ALA A 54 6.76 12.76 -6.74
C ALA A 54 8.30 12.92 -6.65
N TYR A 55 9.01 11.81 -6.53
CA TYR A 55 10.45 11.70 -6.35
C TYR A 55 11.00 10.56 -7.23
N GLY A 56 12.32 10.41 -7.25
CA GLY A 56 13.01 9.47 -8.13
C GLY A 56 13.00 9.92 -9.61
N PRO A 57 13.67 9.18 -10.51
CA PRO A 57 14.65 8.14 -10.19
C PRO A 57 15.84 8.70 -9.40
N PHE A 58 16.64 7.82 -8.83
CA PHE A 58 17.82 8.17 -8.04
C PHE A 58 19.08 7.89 -8.84
N ALA A 59 20.10 8.74 -8.72
CA ALA A 59 21.32 8.60 -9.50
C ALA A 59 22.16 7.38 -9.07
N ASP A 60 22.16 7.09 -7.77
CA ASP A 60 22.88 5.98 -7.16
C ASP A 60 22.28 5.61 -5.80
N ARG A 61 22.85 4.58 -5.18
CA ARG A 61 22.46 4.10 -3.86
C ARG A 61 22.55 5.17 -2.78
N ALA A 62 23.61 5.98 -2.78
CA ALA A 62 23.80 7.00 -1.76
C ALA A 62 22.72 8.10 -1.87
N ASP A 63 22.27 8.41 -3.09
CA ASP A 63 21.18 9.34 -3.33
C ASP A 63 19.82 8.81 -2.85
N PHE A 64 19.54 7.53 -3.13
CA PHE A 64 18.37 6.86 -2.58
C PHE A 64 18.40 6.81 -1.05
N GLU A 65 19.51 6.42 -0.43
CA GLU A 65 19.64 6.32 1.02
C GLU A 65 19.46 7.69 1.69
N ARG A 66 20.02 8.77 1.14
CA ARG A 66 19.76 10.15 1.63
C ARG A 66 18.30 10.56 1.52
N PHE A 67 17.61 10.16 0.44
CA PHE A 67 16.17 10.39 0.30
C PHE A 67 15.37 9.59 1.33
N ALA A 68 15.68 8.30 1.47
CA ALA A 68 15.02 7.38 2.38
C ALA A 68 15.18 7.84 3.84
N GLU A 69 16.39 8.22 4.26
CA GLU A 69 16.66 8.73 5.62
C GLU A 69 15.75 9.92 5.97
N ARG A 70 15.58 10.87 5.03
CA ARG A 70 14.78 12.08 5.24
C ARG A 70 13.27 11.84 5.18
N THR A 71 12.82 10.76 4.54
CA THR A 71 11.41 10.58 4.16
C THR A 71 10.78 9.37 4.83
N TYR A 72 11.46 8.23 4.80
CA TYR A 72 10.94 6.92 5.23
C TYR A 72 10.90 6.76 6.75
N LEU A 73 11.62 7.61 7.49
CA LEU A 73 11.69 7.57 8.96
C LEU A 73 10.78 8.61 9.63
N THR A 74 9.86 9.21 8.87
CA THR A 74 8.91 10.20 9.38
C THR A 74 7.67 9.52 10.01
N PRO A 75 7.00 10.17 10.99
CA PRO A 75 5.81 9.59 11.63
C PRO A 75 4.52 9.73 10.79
N ASP A 76 4.53 10.62 9.78
CA ASP A 76 3.47 10.77 8.77
C ASP A 76 4.10 11.43 7.53
N PRO A 77 4.32 10.68 6.43
CA PRO A 77 3.91 9.29 6.21
C PRO A 77 4.64 8.27 7.08
N LEU A 78 3.92 7.35 7.72
CA LEU A 78 4.50 6.19 8.38
C LEU A 78 4.76 5.09 7.35
N PHE A 79 6.02 4.98 6.91
CA PHE A 79 6.39 3.97 5.94
C PHE A 79 6.60 2.57 6.54
N HIS A 80 6.33 1.58 5.70
CA HIS A 80 6.58 0.18 5.99
C HIS A 80 7.39 -0.46 4.85
N ALA A 81 8.40 -1.24 5.21
CA ALA A 81 9.08 -2.15 4.31
C ALA A 81 8.24 -3.42 4.11
N ILE A 82 8.11 -3.86 2.87
CA ILE A 82 7.44 -5.10 2.49
C ILE A 82 8.50 -6.16 2.24
N VAL A 83 8.52 -7.18 3.10
CA VAL A 83 9.53 -8.22 3.16
C VAL A 83 8.87 -9.56 2.79
N PRO A 84 8.86 -9.97 1.51
CA PRO A 84 8.30 -11.25 1.11
C PRO A 84 9.07 -12.44 1.72
N GLU A 85 8.34 -13.52 1.96
CA GLU A 85 8.86 -14.79 2.46
C GLU A 85 8.65 -15.92 1.42
N PRO A 86 9.58 -16.89 1.34
CA PRO A 86 10.86 -16.94 2.05
C PRO A 86 11.86 -15.98 1.39
N GLY A 87 12.51 -15.12 2.17
CA GLY A 87 13.54 -14.25 1.61
C GLY A 87 14.14 -13.24 2.59
N GLY A 88 13.33 -12.74 3.52
CA GLY A 88 13.80 -11.85 4.60
C GLY A 88 14.36 -10.49 4.16
N ARG A 89 14.36 -10.18 2.85
CA ARG A 89 14.80 -8.89 2.27
C ARG A 89 13.61 -8.04 1.86
N ALA A 90 13.68 -6.74 2.11
CA ALA A 90 12.66 -5.80 1.66
C ALA A 90 12.70 -5.62 0.13
N THR A 91 11.56 -5.77 -0.54
CA THR A 91 11.42 -5.61 -2.00
C THR A 91 10.31 -4.63 -2.38
N GLY A 92 9.78 -3.91 -1.41
CA GLY A 92 8.81 -2.84 -1.65
C GLY A 92 8.57 -1.99 -0.42
N VAL A 93 7.88 -0.88 -0.62
CA VAL A 93 7.43 0.03 0.43
C VAL A 93 5.99 0.45 0.19
N ALA A 94 5.29 0.73 1.28
CA ALA A 94 4.02 1.44 1.31
C ALA A 94 3.94 2.24 2.62
N SER A 95 3.19 3.34 2.65
CA SER A 95 3.01 4.13 3.87
C SER A 95 1.55 4.30 4.24
N LEU A 96 1.29 4.46 5.54
CA LEU A 96 0.06 5.04 6.06
C LEU A 96 0.33 6.53 6.28
N MET A 97 -0.45 7.40 5.65
CA MET A 97 -0.17 8.83 5.58
C MET A 97 -1.44 9.67 5.68
N ARG A 98 -1.28 10.98 5.85
CA ARG A 98 -2.39 11.92 6.06
C ARG A 98 -3.33 11.40 7.14
N ILE A 99 -2.73 10.98 8.24
CA ILE A 99 -3.42 10.29 9.33
C ILE A 99 -4.27 11.32 10.06
N ASP A 100 -5.58 11.11 10.07
CA ASP A 100 -6.57 11.94 10.74
C ASP A 100 -7.28 11.09 11.83
N PRO A 101 -6.69 11.00 13.03
CA PRO A 101 -7.27 10.26 14.13
C PRO A 101 -8.63 10.80 14.58
N PRO A 102 -8.87 12.13 14.68
CA PRO A 102 -10.17 12.69 15.03
C PRO A 102 -11.32 12.21 14.13
N ASN A 103 -11.10 12.01 12.83
CA ASN A 103 -12.15 11.53 11.91
C ASN A 103 -12.02 10.05 11.54
N GLY A 104 -10.93 9.38 11.94
CA GLY A 104 -10.67 7.98 11.60
C GLY A 104 -10.46 7.81 10.10
N VAL A 105 -9.69 8.72 9.50
CA VAL A 105 -9.34 8.70 8.08
C VAL A 105 -7.83 8.52 7.94
N VAL A 106 -7.40 7.67 7.01
CA VAL A 106 -5.99 7.49 6.68
C VAL A 106 -5.85 7.17 5.20
N GLU A 107 -4.73 7.53 4.60
CA GLU A 107 -4.39 7.18 3.23
C GLU A 107 -3.31 6.10 3.21
N ILE A 108 -3.43 5.13 2.30
CA ILE A 108 -2.31 4.28 1.93
C ILE A 108 -1.64 4.86 0.67
N GLY A 109 -0.36 5.19 0.77
CA GLY A 109 0.35 5.94 -0.25
C GLY A 109 1.84 5.61 -0.31
N HIS A 110 2.59 6.40 -1.08
CA HIS A 110 4.02 6.19 -1.33
C HIS A 110 4.40 4.74 -1.69
N ILE A 111 3.52 4.08 -2.45
CA ILE A 111 3.68 2.68 -2.80
C ILE A 111 4.74 2.56 -3.90
N CYS A 112 5.79 1.81 -3.64
CA CYS A 112 6.76 1.37 -4.64
C CYS A 112 7.05 -0.12 -4.42
N LEU A 113 6.69 -0.96 -5.39
CA LEU A 113 6.92 -2.40 -5.34
C LEU A 113 7.91 -2.76 -6.44
N SER A 114 8.95 -3.53 -6.12
CA SER A 114 9.89 -4.02 -7.13
C SER A 114 9.16 -4.85 -8.19
N PRO A 115 9.72 -4.99 -9.40
CA PRO A 115 9.15 -5.89 -10.42
C PRO A 115 9.00 -7.34 -9.93
N SER A 116 9.89 -7.81 -9.05
CA SER A 116 9.81 -9.14 -8.45
C SER A 116 8.69 -9.30 -7.42
N LEU A 117 8.21 -8.20 -6.84
CA LEU A 117 7.11 -8.20 -5.86
C LEU A 117 5.75 -7.97 -6.53
N GLN A 118 5.70 -7.20 -7.61
CA GLN A 118 4.46 -6.88 -8.32
C GLN A 118 3.69 -8.14 -8.77
N GLY A 119 2.38 -8.16 -8.55
CA GLY A 119 1.51 -9.27 -8.96
C GLY A 119 1.63 -10.55 -8.14
N THR A 120 2.48 -10.58 -7.11
CA THR A 120 2.68 -11.76 -6.25
C THR A 120 1.58 -11.89 -5.17
N ARG A 121 1.51 -13.09 -4.58
CA ARG A 121 0.72 -13.35 -3.36
C ARG A 121 1.18 -12.46 -2.19
N ALA A 122 2.49 -12.35 -1.99
CA ALA A 122 3.09 -11.54 -0.93
C ALA A 122 2.69 -10.06 -1.03
N ALA A 123 2.69 -9.47 -2.24
CA ALA A 123 2.24 -8.09 -2.42
C ALA A 123 0.77 -7.88 -2.03
N THR A 124 -0.11 -8.80 -2.43
CA THR A 124 -1.54 -8.69 -2.09
C THR A 124 -1.77 -8.93 -0.59
N GLU A 125 -1.02 -9.85 0.02
CA GLU A 125 -1.07 -10.06 1.47
C GLU A 125 -0.56 -8.84 2.25
N ALA A 126 0.47 -8.15 1.78
CA ALA A 126 0.97 -6.94 2.40
C ALA A 126 -0.11 -5.85 2.48
N PHE A 127 -0.85 -5.63 1.38
CA PHE A 127 -2.00 -4.73 1.38
C PHE A 127 -3.10 -5.21 2.32
N TYR A 128 -3.45 -6.50 2.29
CA TYR A 128 -4.45 -7.05 3.20
C TYR A 128 -4.10 -6.77 4.66
N LEU A 129 -2.84 -6.99 5.07
CA LEU A 129 -2.38 -6.74 6.43
C LEU A 129 -2.50 -5.26 6.82
N LEU A 130 -2.11 -4.34 5.94
CA LEU A 130 -2.24 -2.89 6.18
C LEU A 130 -3.70 -2.46 6.28
N LEU A 131 -4.56 -2.92 5.36
CA LEU A 131 -6.00 -2.66 5.39
C LEU A 131 -6.62 -3.21 6.69
N ARG A 132 -6.25 -4.44 7.08
CA ARG A 132 -6.71 -5.06 8.32
C ARG A 132 -6.31 -4.24 9.54
N ARG A 133 -5.05 -3.77 9.61
CA ARG A 133 -4.60 -2.88 10.70
C ARG A 133 -5.49 -1.64 10.79
N VAL A 134 -5.80 -1.01 9.66
CA VAL A 134 -6.61 0.22 9.62
C VAL A 134 -8.02 -0.02 10.15
N PHE A 135 -8.69 -1.08 9.70
CA PHE A 135 -10.09 -1.31 10.06
C PHE A 135 -10.29 -2.09 11.36
N GLU A 136 -9.49 -3.12 11.63
CA GLU A 136 -9.68 -4.02 12.77
C GLU A 136 -8.90 -3.56 14.00
N ASP A 137 -7.61 -3.25 13.85
CA ASP A 137 -6.77 -2.90 14.99
C ASP A 137 -7.00 -1.44 15.41
N LEU A 138 -7.09 -0.53 14.44
CA LEU A 138 -7.22 0.90 14.71
C LEU A 138 -8.67 1.39 14.75
N GLY A 139 -9.60 0.69 14.08
CA GLY A 139 -11.02 1.08 14.03
C GLY A 139 -11.30 2.34 13.22
N TYR A 140 -10.51 2.59 12.16
CA TYR A 140 -10.72 3.72 11.26
C TYR A 140 -11.94 3.47 10.38
N ARG A 141 -12.57 4.55 9.94
CA ARG A 141 -13.83 4.51 9.19
C ARG A 141 -13.65 4.65 7.69
N ARG A 142 -12.49 5.17 7.27
CA ARG A 142 -12.18 5.43 5.87
C ARG A 142 -10.68 5.23 5.62
N LEU A 143 -10.39 4.43 4.60
CA LEU A 143 -9.06 4.29 4.02
C LEU A 143 -9.05 4.86 2.62
N GLU A 144 -8.09 5.72 2.31
CA GLU A 144 -8.00 6.40 1.02
C GLU A 144 -6.87 5.83 0.16
N TRP A 145 -7.09 5.82 -1.16
CA TRP A 145 -6.06 5.61 -2.16
C TRP A 145 -6.11 6.76 -3.17
N LYS A 146 -4.93 7.26 -3.55
CA LYS A 146 -4.80 8.29 -4.58
C LYS A 146 -3.72 7.96 -5.56
N CYS A 147 -3.96 8.31 -6.81
CA CYS A 147 -2.94 8.24 -7.83
C CYS A 147 -3.07 9.38 -8.83
N ASN A 148 -2.02 9.60 -9.61
CA ASN A 148 -2.15 10.35 -10.85
C ASN A 148 -3.20 9.65 -11.73
N ASP A 149 -4.14 10.39 -12.31
CA ASP A 149 -5.17 9.81 -13.17
C ASP A 149 -4.61 9.13 -14.43
N ALA A 150 -3.45 9.58 -14.91
CA ALA A 150 -2.73 8.89 -15.99
C ALA A 150 -2.13 7.54 -15.56
N ASN A 151 -2.00 7.27 -14.25
CA ASN A 151 -1.45 6.03 -13.73
C ASN A 151 -2.50 4.89 -13.75
N GLY A 152 -2.71 4.31 -14.93
CA GLY A 152 -3.66 3.23 -15.13
C GLY A 152 -3.37 1.95 -14.31
N SER A 153 -2.10 1.65 -14.01
CA SER A 153 -1.77 0.47 -13.18
C SER A 153 -2.17 0.67 -11.73
N SER A 154 -1.96 1.87 -11.18
CA SER A 154 -2.41 2.23 -9.82
C SER A 154 -3.93 2.24 -9.69
N LYS A 155 -4.66 2.79 -10.69
CA LYS A 155 -6.13 2.74 -10.73
C LYS A 155 -6.65 1.30 -10.69
N ARG A 156 -6.11 0.43 -11.55
CA ARG A 156 -6.47 -1.01 -11.56
C ARG A 156 -6.13 -1.70 -10.24
N ALA A 157 -5.03 -1.32 -9.58
CA ALA A 157 -4.65 -1.87 -8.29
C ALA A 157 -5.66 -1.47 -7.19
N ALA A 158 -6.02 -0.19 -7.10
CA ALA A 158 -7.03 0.31 -6.17
C ALA A 158 -8.36 -0.43 -6.34
N GLU A 159 -8.86 -0.48 -7.57
CA GLU A 159 -10.11 -1.17 -7.91
C GLU A 159 -10.02 -2.67 -7.61
N ARG A 160 -8.90 -3.34 -7.92
CA ARG A 160 -8.68 -4.77 -7.62
C ARG A 160 -8.73 -5.02 -6.11
N LEU A 161 -8.09 -4.17 -5.31
CA LEU A 161 -8.00 -4.28 -3.85
C LEU A 161 -9.31 -3.94 -3.12
N GLY A 162 -10.31 -3.41 -3.83
CA GLY A 162 -11.62 -3.14 -3.26
C GLY A 162 -11.97 -1.68 -3.07
N PHE A 163 -11.08 -0.76 -3.45
CA PHE A 163 -11.37 0.66 -3.35
C PHE A 163 -12.39 1.10 -4.41
N SER A 164 -13.35 1.92 -3.97
CA SER A 164 -14.38 2.55 -4.80
C SER A 164 -13.93 3.93 -5.26
N HIS A 165 -14.07 4.25 -6.55
CA HIS A 165 -13.72 5.56 -7.10
C HIS A 165 -14.73 6.63 -6.65
N GLU A 166 -14.22 7.79 -6.23
CA GLU A 166 -15.05 8.89 -5.72
C GLU A 166 -14.96 10.17 -6.55
N GLY A 167 -13.86 10.40 -7.27
CA GLY A 167 -13.74 11.59 -8.09
C GLY A 167 -12.34 11.93 -8.55
N LEU A 168 -12.27 12.98 -9.36
CA LEU A 168 -11.06 13.49 -9.97
C LEU A 168 -10.84 14.95 -9.55
N PHE A 169 -9.73 15.21 -8.87
CA PHE A 169 -9.27 16.57 -8.65
C PHE A 169 -8.41 17.00 -9.84
N ARG A 170 -8.99 17.84 -10.71
CA ARG A 170 -8.31 18.41 -11.88
C ARG A 170 -7.26 19.43 -11.42
N GLN A 171 -6.09 19.42 -12.06
CA GLN A 171 -4.95 20.28 -11.74
C GLN A 171 -4.58 20.28 -10.25
N HIS A 172 -4.72 19.13 -9.60
CA HIS A 172 -4.47 19.01 -8.16
C HIS A 172 -3.02 19.33 -7.80
N MET A 173 -2.06 18.91 -8.63
CA MET A 173 -0.63 19.12 -8.35
C MET A 173 0.16 19.36 -9.64
N VAL A 174 1.33 19.97 -9.50
CA VAL A 174 2.42 19.90 -10.48
C VAL A 174 3.48 18.95 -9.94
N VAL A 175 3.79 17.88 -10.66
CA VAL A 175 4.77 16.86 -10.26
C VAL A 175 5.77 16.68 -11.38
N LYS A 176 7.07 16.81 -11.06
CA LYS A 176 8.17 16.69 -12.04
C LYS A 176 7.95 17.53 -13.31
N GLY A 177 7.41 18.75 -13.14
CA GLY A 177 7.13 19.69 -14.24
C GLY A 177 5.87 19.41 -15.06
N ALA A 178 5.07 18.39 -14.71
CA ALA A 178 3.85 18.03 -15.42
C ALA A 178 2.59 18.23 -14.56
N ASN A 179 1.45 18.48 -15.21
CA ASN A 179 0.15 18.49 -14.55
C ASN A 179 -0.18 17.10 -14.00
N ARG A 180 -0.70 17.05 -12.79
CA ARG A 180 -1.27 15.86 -12.17
C ARG A 180 -2.72 16.13 -11.78
N ASP A 181 -3.62 15.49 -12.50
CA ASP A 181 -4.97 15.25 -12.01
C ASP A 181 -4.92 14.06 -11.04
N THR A 182 -5.65 14.12 -9.94
CA THR A 182 -5.62 13.07 -8.90
C THR A 182 -6.95 12.36 -8.83
N ALA A 183 -6.93 11.07 -9.15
CA ALA A 183 -8.06 10.17 -8.95
C ALA A 183 -8.10 9.71 -7.49
N TRP A 184 -9.28 9.79 -6.88
CA TRP A 184 -9.53 9.45 -5.48
C TRP A 184 -10.37 8.20 -5.38
N TYR A 185 -9.96 7.31 -4.49
CA TYR A 185 -10.68 6.11 -4.15
C TYR A 185 -10.73 5.90 -2.63
N SER A 186 -11.70 5.13 -2.15
CA SER A 186 -11.82 4.79 -0.73
C SER A 186 -12.32 3.37 -0.46
N ILE A 187 -12.05 2.88 0.75
CA ILE A 187 -12.78 1.78 1.39
C ILE A 187 -13.37 2.32 2.70
N LEU A 188 -14.63 1.97 2.97
CA LEU A 188 -15.33 2.31 4.20
C LEU A 188 -15.36 1.13 5.19
N ASP A 189 -15.49 1.44 6.47
CA ASP A 189 -15.60 0.43 7.55
C ASP A 189 -16.77 -0.56 7.33
N GLY A 190 -17.88 -0.11 6.76
CA GLY A 190 -19.01 -0.98 6.40
C GLY A 190 -18.72 -1.98 5.28
N GLU A 191 -17.76 -1.68 4.40
CA GLU A 191 -17.37 -2.53 3.25
C GLU A 191 -16.31 -3.55 3.65
N TRP A 192 -15.48 -3.21 4.65
CA TRP A 192 -14.35 -4.02 5.08
C TRP A 192 -14.69 -5.48 5.39
N PRO A 193 -15.75 -5.84 6.14
CA PRO A 193 -16.01 -7.24 6.48
C PRO A 193 -16.16 -8.17 5.28
N ALA A 194 -16.76 -7.69 4.19
CA ALA A 194 -16.89 -8.47 2.96
C ALA A 194 -15.57 -8.54 2.17
N LEU A 195 -14.82 -7.44 2.12
CA LEU A 195 -13.50 -7.39 1.51
C LEU A 195 -12.51 -8.31 2.24
N ALA A 196 -12.47 -8.26 3.57
CA ALA A 196 -11.63 -9.10 4.42
C ALA A 196 -11.84 -10.59 4.11
N ARG A 197 -13.10 -11.05 4.02
CA ARG A 197 -13.43 -12.43 3.60
C ARG A 197 -12.90 -12.75 2.20
N SER A 198 -13.06 -11.82 1.25
CA SER A 198 -12.56 -11.99 -0.11
C SER A 198 -11.03 -12.12 -0.17
N PHE A 199 -10.31 -11.32 0.63
CA PHE A 199 -8.86 -11.44 0.77
C PHE A 199 -8.46 -12.76 1.40
N GLN A 200 -9.11 -13.15 2.51
CA GLN A 200 -8.85 -14.41 3.20
C GLN A 200 -9.04 -15.60 2.27
N ASP A 201 -10.16 -15.66 1.54
CA ASP A 201 -10.45 -16.72 0.58
C ASP A 201 -9.45 -16.73 -0.59
N TRP A 202 -9.05 -15.55 -1.09
CA TRP A 202 -8.04 -15.47 -2.14
C TRP A 202 -6.65 -15.89 -1.64
N LEU A 203 -6.30 -15.58 -0.40
CA LEU A 203 -5.02 -15.88 0.24
C LEU A 203 -4.90 -17.31 0.75
N ARG A 204 -5.96 -18.13 0.66
CA ARG A 204 -5.90 -19.55 1.02
C ARG A 204 -4.89 -20.29 0.14
N PRO A 205 -4.08 -21.22 0.71
CA PRO A 205 -3.16 -22.04 -0.08
C PRO A 205 -3.83 -22.75 -1.26
N GLU A 206 -5.08 -23.19 -1.09
CA GLU A 206 -5.86 -23.90 -2.10
C GLU A 206 -6.19 -23.05 -3.34
N ASN A 207 -6.03 -21.73 -3.27
CA ASN A 207 -6.21 -20.86 -4.42
C ASN A 207 -4.93 -20.72 -5.27
N PHE A 208 -3.84 -21.42 -4.96
CA PHE A 208 -2.59 -21.34 -5.71
C PHE A 208 -2.08 -22.74 -6.09
N ASP A 209 -1.61 -22.88 -7.33
CA ASP A 209 -0.95 -24.10 -7.79
C ASP A 209 0.50 -24.19 -7.27
N ALA A 210 1.17 -25.32 -7.54
CA ALA A 210 2.55 -25.56 -7.10
C ALA A 210 3.58 -24.57 -7.67
N SER A 211 3.24 -23.84 -8.74
CA SER A 211 4.07 -22.77 -9.31
C SER A 211 3.79 -21.39 -8.72
N GLY A 212 2.87 -21.30 -7.75
CA GLY A 212 2.45 -20.05 -7.13
C GLY A 212 1.43 -19.24 -7.95
N ARG A 213 0.86 -19.83 -9.01
CA ARG A 213 -0.15 -19.14 -9.83
C ARG A 213 -1.53 -19.31 -9.24
N GLN A 214 -2.29 -18.21 -9.14
CA GLN A 214 -3.65 -18.21 -8.62
C GLN A 214 -4.62 -19.00 -9.53
N HIS A 215 -5.53 -19.77 -8.94
CA HIS A 215 -6.64 -20.42 -9.62
C HIS A 215 -7.78 -19.43 -9.90
N ARG A 216 -8.07 -18.55 -8.94
CA ARG A 216 -9.08 -17.49 -9.04
C ARG A 216 -8.49 -16.14 -8.68
N SER A 217 -8.92 -15.09 -9.38
CA SER A 217 -8.50 -13.72 -9.09
C SER A 217 -9.20 -13.17 -7.85
N LEU A 218 -8.55 -12.23 -7.15
CA LEU A 218 -9.15 -11.52 -6.01
C LEU A 218 -10.49 -10.86 -6.39
N ALA A 219 -10.55 -10.26 -7.58
CA ALA A 219 -11.77 -9.66 -8.11
C ALA A 219 -12.91 -10.69 -8.25
N SER A 220 -12.62 -11.97 -8.51
CA SER A 220 -13.65 -13.01 -8.58
C SER A 220 -14.18 -13.46 -7.22
N PHE A 221 -13.44 -13.23 -6.13
CA PHE A 221 -13.90 -13.49 -4.76
C PHE A 221 -14.75 -12.34 -4.22
N ARG A 222 -14.51 -11.12 -4.69
CA ARG A 222 -15.20 -9.90 -4.27
C ARG A 222 -16.67 -9.77 -4.72
N ALA A 223 -17.27 -10.82 -5.28
CA ALA A 223 -18.66 -10.94 -5.78
C ALA A 223 -19.40 -9.60 -5.91
N LYS A 224 -19.62 -9.13 -7.16
CA LYS A 224 -20.35 -7.89 -7.49
C LYS A 224 -21.59 -7.75 -6.57
N VAL A 225 -21.48 -6.89 -5.57
CA VAL A 225 -22.64 -6.38 -4.80
C VAL A 225 -23.30 -5.31 -5.66
#